data_AF-A0A942LXT8-F1
#
_entry.id   AF-A0A942LXT8-F1
#
_cell.length_a   1.000
_cell.length_b   1.000
_cell.length_c   1.000
_cell.angle_alpha   90.00
_cell.angle_beta   90.00
_cell.angle_gamma   90.00
#
_symmetry.space_group_name_H-M   'P 1'
#
loop_
_entity.id
_entity.type
_entity.pdbx_description
1 polymer ?
#
loop_
_entity_poly.entity_id
_entity_poly.type
_entity_poly.pdbx_seq_one_letter_code
_entity_poly.pdbx_strand_id
1 'polypeptide(L)'
;MNYPKSRIISNVLLAVFGLITFINICNYSQAQNIVKVEYFINSDPGFGLGTNIPITPSSNILNQIHCIDLNMLNNGFSYVYIRAKDENGLWSLTNVVSFFKDNIKPTLADIVKAEYFINTDPGLGNGTDIPITSSTHLSDINFIADITTLDKGFHHIYLRVRNSDGVWSLTNIKSFLKETFSPTPFEIVKAEYFFNTDPGIGNGTNIPIASATQITGISFSADISMLEKGFHNLYMRVKNSEGQWSLTNIRSFYIENFIPAGNIVAVEYFLNTDPGFGNGVNIPITPGNPLIAANISANINSLDNGFNHLYLRAKDNNGVWSLTNIVAFYKDAIDNSIANIVAAEYFFNTDPGIGNGTPITVAPGQNISVLASASLSELSTQGVNRLYIRTKDAKGKWSHTNIIYFTIDHLVTLLSNPIGGGQIDGGGWYSNNYELTIKATSNLGFIFLNWSEGGVFLSNLPEYTLFVNSHKTITANFEEFEIKPGDVNNDGLVNVLDMVWLISHILGETPGGFNHFNADVNSDGIINIADLSALINIIIEL
;
A
#
# COMPACT_ATOMS: atom_id res chain seq x y z
N MET A 1 -1.50 9.30 9.96
CA MET A 1 -2.47 10.35 10.33
C MET A 1 -1.70 11.52 10.92
N ASN A 2 -1.53 12.61 10.16
CA ASN A 2 -0.99 13.87 10.67
C ASN A 2 -2.17 14.80 10.92
N TYR A 3 -2.62 14.92 12.18
CA TYR A 3 -3.47 16.04 12.57
C TYR A 3 -2.58 17.27 12.80
N PRO A 4 -2.91 18.45 12.24
CA PRO A 4 -2.22 19.68 12.60
C PRO A 4 -2.53 19.99 14.07
N LYS A 5 -1.48 20.06 14.89
CA LYS A 5 -1.58 20.48 16.30
C LYS A 5 -1.97 21.95 16.35
N SER A 6 -3.19 22.28 16.76
CA SER A 6 -3.56 23.65 17.11
C SER A 6 -2.94 24.01 18.45
N ARG A 7 -2.03 25.00 18.44
CA ARG A 7 -1.48 25.66 19.64
C ARG A 7 -2.38 26.85 19.98
N ILE A 8 -2.79 27.00 21.24
CA ILE A 8 -3.84 27.95 21.67
C ILE A 8 -3.28 28.93 22.72
N ILE A 9 -3.50 30.24 22.54
CA ILE A 9 -3.22 31.31 23.53
C ILE A 9 -4.53 31.81 24.13
N SER A 10 -4.49 32.19 25.41
CA SER A 10 -5.52 32.85 26.23
C SER A 10 -6.81 33.26 25.51
N ASN A 11 -7.92 32.64 25.92
CA ASN A 11 -9.28 32.75 25.38
C ASN A 11 -9.40 32.31 23.91
N VAL A 12 -9.75 31.03 23.69
CA VAL A 12 -10.20 30.55 22.39
C VAL A 12 -11.55 29.85 22.51
N LEU A 13 -12.37 30.22 21.52
CA LEU A 13 -13.56 29.56 21.01
C LEU A 13 -13.26 28.07 20.78
N LEU A 14 -13.53 27.23 21.78
CA LEU A 14 -13.45 25.78 21.62
C LEU A 14 -14.72 25.35 20.88
N ALA A 15 -14.65 25.30 19.54
CA ALA A 15 -15.65 24.54 18.78
C ALA A 15 -15.45 23.07 19.18
N VAL A 16 -16.24 22.61 20.15
CA VAL A 16 -16.32 21.22 20.52
C VAL A 16 -16.95 20.50 19.32
N PHE A 17 -16.13 20.15 18.33
CA PHE A 17 -16.48 19.11 17.36
C PHE A 17 -16.34 17.76 18.06
N GLY A 18 -17.23 17.55 19.03
CA GLY A 18 -17.47 16.27 19.65
C GLY A 18 -18.44 15.51 18.78
N LEU A 19 -17.91 14.58 17.99
CA LEU A 19 -18.67 13.51 17.37
C LEU A 19 -19.35 12.70 18.50
N ILE A 20 -20.53 13.13 18.94
CA ILE A 20 -21.40 12.30 19.79
C ILE A 20 -22.10 11.32 18.85
N THR A 21 -21.37 10.34 18.35
CA THR A 21 -21.99 9.13 17.77
C THR A 21 -22.46 8.27 18.94
N PHE A 22 -23.73 8.41 19.34
CA PHE A 22 -24.37 7.40 20.17
C PHE A 22 -24.68 6.17 19.32
N ILE A 23 -24.00 5.10 19.70
CA ILE A 23 -24.37 3.71 19.45
C ILE A 23 -25.82 3.51 19.95
N ASN A 24 -26.74 3.24 19.02
CA ASN A 24 -28.07 2.71 19.31
C ASN A 24 -27.91 1.26 19.77
N ILE A 25 -28.09 1.00 21.08
CA ILE A 25 -28.40 -0.35 21.57
C ILE A 25 -29.81 -0.29 22.18
N CYS A 26 -30.69 -1.08 21.56
CA CYS A 26 -32.00 -1.57 22.01
C CYS A 26 -33.21 -0.63 22.01
N ASN A 27 -34.11 -0.95 21.07
CA ASN A 27 -35.57 -1.09 21.16
C ASN A 27 -36.42 0.12 21.57
N TYR A 28 -37.27 0.53 20.61
CA TYR A 28 -38.55 1.22 20.80
C TYR A 28 -38.55 2.41 21.76
N SER A 29 -38.36 3.62 21.23
CA SER A 29 -39.11 4.84 21.60
C SER A 29 -38.50 6.03 20.85
N GLN A 30 -39.25 7.10 20.70
CA GLN A 30 -38.91 8.34 19.99
C GLN A 30 -37.52 8.89 20.39
N ALA A 31 -36.83 9.58 19.47
CA ALA A 31 -35.54 10.21 19.76
C ALA A 31 -35.69 11.17 20.97
N GLN A 32 -35.07 10.81 22.10
CA GLN A 32 -35.23 11.52 23.37
C GLN A 32 -34.52 12.88 23.30
N ASN A 33 -35.15 13.92 23.83
CA ASN A 33 -34.54 15.25 23.84
C ASN A 33 -33.39 15.32 24.85
N ILE A 34 -32.27 15.91 24.45
CA ILE A 34 -31.20 16.31 25.35
C ILE A 34 -31.66 17.60 26.05
N VAL A 35 -31.77 17.59 27.38
CA VAL A 35 -32.29 18.72 28.17
C VAL A 35 -31.20 19.47 28.96
N LYS A 36 -30.03 18.86 29.16
CA LYS A 36 -28.89 19.49 29.82
C LYS A 36 -27.57 19.00 29.24
N VAL A 37 -26.56 19.86 29.17
CA VAL A 37 -25.17 19.48 28.87
C VAL A 37 -24.26 20.14 29.89
N GLU A 38 -23.26 19.41 30.36
CA GLU A 38 -22.23 19.96 31.24
C GLU A 38 -20.83 19.54 30.79
N TYR A 39 -19.85 20.36 31.15
CA TYR A 39 -18.44 20.07 30.98
C TYR A 39 -17.67 20.24 32.29
N PHE A 40 -16.50 19.61 32.36
CA PHE A 40 -15.53 19.78 33.44
C PHE A 40 -14.13 19.53 32.93
N ILE A 41 -13.12 20.01 33.66
CA ILE A 41 -11.72 19.93 33.26
C ILE A 41 -10.94 19.07 34.26
N ASN A 42 -10.22 18.08 33.73
CA ASN A 42 -9.33 17.14 34.42
C ASN A 42 -9.99 16.19 35.44
N SER A 43 -10.92 16.67 36.28
CA SER A 43 -11.54 15.87 37.35
C SER A 43 -13.06 15.91 37.27
N ASP A 44 -13.73 14.75 37.34
CA ASP A 44 -15.19 14.65 37.34
C ASP A 44 -15.78 15.12 38.69
N PRO A 45 -16.58 16.20 38.70
CA PRO A 45 -17.22 16.69 39.93
C PRO A 45 -18.46 15.86 40.33
N GLY A 46 -18.87 14.89 39.53
CA GLY A 46 -20.11 14.12 39.70
C GLY A 46 -21.26 14.67 38.86
N PHE A 47 -22.23 13.80 38.56
CA PHE A 47 -23.34 14.09 37.64
C PHE A 47 -24.16 15.31 38.09
N GLY A 48 -24.30 16.30 37.21
CA GLY A 48 -25.08 17.50 37.47
C GLY A 48 -24.31 18.62 38.16
N LEU A 49 -23.06 18.37 38.57
CA LEU A 49 -22.16 19.29 39.27
C LEU A 49 -21.09 19.91 38.34
N GLY A 50 -21.10 19.56 37.05
CA GLY A 50 -20.25 20.18 36.04
C GLY A 50 -20.69 21.60 35.67
N THR A 51 -19.85 22.31 34.91
CA THR A 51 -20.19 23.62 34.36
C THR A 51 -21.22 23.44 33.25
N ASN A 52 -22.38 24.09 33.39
CA ASN A 52 -23.50 23.95 32.47
C ASN A 52 -23.21 24.63 31.13
N ILE A 53 -23.40 23.89 30.02
CA ILE A 53 -23.44 24.45 28.67
C ILE A 53 -24.89 24.81 28.35
N PRO A 54 -25.21 26.09 28.09
CA PRO A 54 -26.56 26.50 27.73
C PRO A 54 -26.99 25.84 26.40
N ILE A 55 -28.05 25.04 26.44
CA ILE A 55 -28.66 24.42 25.26
C ILE A 55 -30.16 24.69 25.22
N THR A 56 -30.75 24.63 24.03
CA THR A 56 -32.20 24.50 23.86
C THR A 56 -32.52 23.01 23.77
N PRO A 57 -33.47 22.49 24.59
CA PRO A 57 -33.80 21.07 24.54
C PRO A 57 -34.20 20.59 23.15
N SER A 58 -33.56 19.53 22.67
CA SER A 58 -33.75 18.99 21.33
C SER A 58 -33.21 17.57 21.25
N SER A 59 -33.79 16.74 20.37
CA SER A 59 -33.26 15.41 20.04
C SER A 59 -31.89 15.46 19.36
N ASN A 60 -31.45 16.66 18.93
CA ASN A 60 -30.15 16.91 18.34
C ASN A 60 -29.66 18.34 18.65
N ILE A 61 -28.42 18.48 19.15
CA ILE A 61 -27.77 19.75 19.53
C ILE A 61 -26.47 20.04 18.77
N LEU A 62 -26.39 19.66 17.49
CA LEU A 62 -25.21 19.87 16.63
C LEU A 62 -24.79 21.35 16.49
N ASN A 63 -23.50 21.56 16.22
CA ASN A 63 -22.86 22.84 15.88
C ASN A 63 -22.94 23.95 16.94
N GLN A 64 -23.16 23.60 18.21
CA GLN A 64 -23.04 24.56 19.30
C GLN A 64 -21.58 24.88 19.60
N ILE A 65 -21.24 26.16 19.53
CA ILE A 65 -19.91 26.67 19.86
C ILE A 65 -19.97 27.25 21.27
N HIS A 66 -19.11 26.75 22.17
CA HIS A 66 -19.02 27.24 23.54
C HIS A 66 -17.57 27.57 23.89
N CYS A 67 -17.33 28.79 24.36
CA CYS A 67 -16.02 29.18 24.85
C CYS A 67 -15.78 28.58 26.24
N ILE A 68 -14.64 27.94 26.43
CA ILE A 68 -14.20 27.47 27.74
C ILE A 68 -13.13 28.44 28.24
N ASP A 69 -13.33 29.00 29.44
CA ASP A 69 -12.32 29.82 30.09
C ASP A 69 -11.18 28.92 30.61
N LEU A 70 -9.97 29.16 30.11
CA LEU A 70 -8.77 28.41 30.47
C LEU A 70 -7.82 29.20 31.38
N ASN A 71 -8.20 30.40 31.83
CA ASN A 71 -7.30 31.32 32.53
C ASN A 71 -6.78 30.73 33.86
N MET A 72 -7.59 29.93 34.53
CA MET A 72 -7.24 29.27 35.81
C MET A 72 -6.41 27.98 35.66
N LEU A 73 -6.15 27.52 34.44
CA LEU A 73 -5.34 26.31 34.19
C LEU A 73 -3.86 26.62 34.08
N ASN A 74 -3.01 25.74 34.61
CA ASN A 74 -1.58 25.78 34.35
C ASN A 74 -1.26 25.37 32.89
N ASN A 75 -0.10 25.79 32.38
CA ASN A 75 0.38 25.30 31.09
C ASN A 75 0.67 23.79 31.17
N GLY A 76 0.43 23.08 30.07
CA GLY A 76 0.56 21.63 30.00
C GLY A 76 -0.64 20.96 29.34
N PHE A 77 -0.64 19.63 29.36
CA PHE A 77 -1.77 18.83 28.91
C PHE A 77 -2.93 18.93 29.90
N SER A 78 -4.14 19.06 29.36
CA SER A 78 -5.38 19.02 30.12
C SER A 78 -6.47 18.35 29.29
N TYR A 79 -7.51 17.90 29.97
CA TYR A 79 -8.63 17.16 29.39
C TYR A 79 -9.92 17.92 29.66
N VAL A 80 -10.69 18.18 28.62
CA VAL A 80 -12.08 18.64 28.75
C VAL A 80 -12.98 17.42 28.59
N TYR A 81 -13.86 17.22 29.56
CA TYR A 81 -14.87 16.18 29.57
C TYR A 81 -16.24 16.81 29.38
N ILE A 82 -17.11 16.17 28.59
CA ILE A 82 -18.46 16.67 28.29
C ILE A 82 -19.44 15.51 28.35
N ARG A 83 -20.59 15.74 29.00
CA ARG A 83 -21.71 14.78 29.03
C ARG A 83 -23.05 15.50 28.95
N ALA A 84 -24.05 14.79 28.47
CA ALA A 84 -25.40 15.27 28.24
C ALA A 84 -26.41 14.48 29.08
N LYS A 85 -27.53 15.11 29.45
CA LYS A 85 -28.66 14.51 30.16
C LYS A 85 -29.89 14.57 29.27
N ASP A 86 -30.60 13.45 29.15
CA ASP A 86 -31.87 13.38 28.43
C ASP A 86 -33.07 13.79 29.30
N GLU A 87 -34.25 13.88 28.66
CA GLU A 87 -35.52 14.24 29.30
C GLU A 87 -36.01 13.22 30.34
N ASN A 88 -35.53 11.97 30.29
CA ASN A 88 -35.80 10.93 31.31
C ASN A 88 -34.83 11.02 32.50
N GLY A 89 -33.83 11.89 32.38
CA GLY A 89 -32.86 12.19 33.40
C GLY A 89 -31.65 11.26 33.44
N LEU A 90 -31.45 10.46 32.40
CA LEU A 90 -30.26 9.64 32.24
C LEU A 90 -29.12 10.46 31.64
N TRP A 91 -27.89 10.15 32.06
CA TRP A 91 -26.69 10.80 31.56
C TRP A 91 -26.02 9.95 30.49
N SER A 92 -25.48 10.63 29.49
CA SER A 92 -24.65 10.08 28.43
C SER A 92 -23.33 9.54 28.98
N LEU A 93 -22.67 8.68 28.20
CA LEU A 93 -21.23 8.47 28.31
C LEU A 93 -20.50 9.83 28.25
N THR A 94 -19.41 9.94 28.99
CA THR A 94 -18.60 11.17 29.05
C THR A 94 -17.59 11.16 27.90
N ASN A 95 -17.69 12.14 27.01
CA ASN A 95 -16.73 12.34 25.93
C ASN A 95 -15.55 13.16 26.46
N VAL A 96 -14.35 12.90 25.95
CA VAL A 96 -13.11 13.57 26.37
C VAL A 96 -12.33 14.11 25.18
N VAL A 97 -11.83 15.34 25.30
CA VAL A 97 -10.90 15.96 24.36
C VAL A 97 -9.66 16.40 25.12
N SER A 98 -8.48 16.02 24.64
CA SER A 98 -7.20 16.50 25.20
C SER A 98 -6.73 17.75 24.47
N PHE A 99 -6.12 18.68 25.20
CA PHE A 99 -5.51 19.88 24.66
C PHE A 99 -4.23 20.23 25.42
N PHE A 100 -3.38 21.06 24.82
CA PHE A 100 -2.15 21.56 25.43
C PHE A 100 -2.21 23.09 25.53
N LYS A 101 -2.20 23.63 26.75
CA LYS A 101 -2.13 25.07 27.00
C LYS A 101 -0.67 25.52 27.07
N ASP A 102 -0.30 26.53 26.29
CA ASP A 102 1.05 27.11 26.27
C ASP A 102 1.04 28.63 26.09
N ASN A 103 2.10 29.29 26.55
CA ASN A 103 2.33 30.72 26.31
C ASN A 103 3.14 30.88 25.02
N ILE A 104 2.50 31.23 23.90
CA ILE A 104 3.23 31.41 22.64
C ILE A 104 4.00 32.74 22.66
N LYS A 105 5.31 32.68 22.39
CA LYS A 105 6.13 33.85 22.02
C LYS A 105 6.01 34.11 20.51
N PRO A 106 5.92 35.38 20.06
CA PRO A 106 5.68 35.74 18.66
C PRO A 106 6.85 35.47 17.70
N THR A 107 8.05 35.13 18.19
CA THR A 107 9.23 34.79 17.37
C THR A 107 9.60 33.32 17.54
N LEU A 108 9.77 32.61 16.42
CA LEU A 108 10.29 31.23 16.41
C LEU A 108 11.78 31.25 16.69
N ALA A 109 12.20 30.64 17.80
CA ALA A 109 13.59 30.40 18.13
C ALA A 109 14.23 29.43 17.12
N ASP A 110 15.46 29.72 16.69
CA ASP A 110 16.22 28.84 15.79
C ASP A 110 16.44 27.48 16.44
N ILE A 111 16.37 26.41 15.65
CA ILE A 111 16.81 25.09 16.08
C ILE A 111 18.34 25.08 16.04
N VAL A 112 18.99 24.86 17.19
CA VAL A 112 20.45 24.98 17.33
C VAL A 112 21.14 23.64 17.61
N LYS A 113 20.39 22.63 18.05
CA LYS A 113 20.92 21.29 18.29
C LYS A 113 19.94 20.21 17.81
N ALA A 114 20.45 19.10 17.32
CA ALA A 114 19.69 17.89 17.05
C ALA A 114 20.48 16.69 17.61
N GLU A 115 19.78 15.71 18.18
CA GLU A 115 20.39 14.48 18.69
C GLU A 115 19.52 13.26 18.38
N TYR A 116 20.17 12.10 18.27
CA TYR A 116 19.50 10.80 18.20
C TYR A 116 19.99 9.85 19.29
N PHE A 117 19.17 8.83 19.57
CA PHE A 117 19.57 7.69 20.39
C PHE A 117 18.81 6.44 19.93
N ILE A 118 19.31 5.26 20.29
CA ILE A 118 18.70 3.98 19.88
C ILE A 118 18.23 3.23 21.13
N ASN A 119 16.97 2.79 21.12
CA ASN A 119 16.26 2.03 22.15
C ASN A 119 16.08 2.73 23.51
N THR A 120 17.14 3.23 24.13
CA THR A 120 17.11 3.78 25.49
C THR A 120 17.43 5.27 25.45
N ASP A 121 16.56 6.10 26.05
CA ASP A 121 16.78 7.55 26.15
C ASP A 121 17.89 7.86 27.17
N PRO A 122 19.03 8.45 26.75
CA PRO A 122 20.12 8.81 27.65
C PRO A 122 19.85 10.09 28.45
N GLY A 123 18.68 10.71 28.26
CA GLY A 123 18.32 12.01 28.81
C GLY A 123 18.67 13.16 27.88
N LEU A 124 17.97 14.28 28.07
CA LEU A 124 18.04 15.46 27.21
C LEU A 124 19.47 16.00 27.09
N GLY A 125 20.00 16.07 25.87
CA GLY A 125 21.35 16.60 25.60
C GLY A 125 22.47 15.58 25.65
N ASN A 126 22.17 14.33 26.06
CA ASN A 126 23.13 13.22 26.16
C ASN A 126 23.00 12.23 24.99
N GLY A 127 22.17 12.54 23.99
CA GLY A 127 22.09 11.76 22.76
C GLY A 127 23.32 11.94 21.88
N THR A 128 23.43 11.14 20.82
CA THR A 128 24.44 11.33 19.80
C THR A 128 24.08 12.52 18.93
N ASP A 129 24.99 13.49 18.80
CA ASP A 129 24.75 14.72 18.06
C ASP A 129 24.54 14.46 16.56
N ILE A 130 23.52 15.13 16.00
CA ILE A 130 23.26 15.20 14.57
C ILE A 130 23.76 16.57 14.08
N PRO A 131 24.71 16.62 13.13
CA PRO A 131 25.16 17.87 12.56
C PRO A 131 24.00 18.61 11.87
N ILE A 132 23.73 19.85 12.30
CA ILE A 132 22.73 20.72 11.70
C ILE A 132 23.25 22.15 11.58
N THR A 133 22.75 22.89 10.59
CA THR A 133 22.92 24.34 10.52
C THR A 133 21.73 24.99 11.21
N SER A 134 21.97 25.96 12.10
CA SER A 134 20.88 26.58 12.86
C SER A 134 19.87 27.29 11.95
N SER A 135 18.58 27.06 12.18
CA SER A 135 17.48 27.62 11.38
C SER A 135 16.15 27.52 12.13
N THR A 136 15.22 28.42 11.84
CA THR A 136 13.82 28.34 12.31
C THR A 136 13.07 27.13 11.73
N HIS A 137 13.55 26.56 10.63
CA HIS A 137 13.01 25.35 10.00
C HIS A 137 14.13 24.47 9.43
N LEU A 138 14.04 23.17 9.66
CA LEU A 138 14.97 22.17 9.12
C LEU A 138 14.19 21.20 8.24
N SER A 139 14.65 21.02 7.00
CA SER A 139 14.12 20.06 6.03
C SER A 139 15.26 19.16 5.52
N ASP A 140 14.93 17.90 5.23
CA ASP A 140 15.82 16.94 4.56
C ASP A 140 17.21 16.72 5.21
N ILE A 141 17.27 16.73 6.55
CA ILE A 141 18.51 16.40 7.26
C ILE A 141 18.87 14.94 7.02
N ASN A 142 20.03 14.72 6.40
CA ASN A 142 20.63 13.40 6.23
C ASN A 142 21.73 13.19 7.26
N PHE A 143 21.65 12.07 8.00
CA PHE A 143 22.70 11.65 8.92
C PHE A 143 22.82 10.12 8.93
N ILE A 144 24.00 9.63 9.30
CA ILE A 144 24.28 8.19 9.42
C ILE A 144 24.23 7.83 10.91
N ALA A 145 23.36 6.89 11.26
CA ALA A 145 23.31 6.33 12.61
C ALA A 145 24.16 5.06 12.69
N ASP A 146 25.12 5.02 13.62
CA ASP A 146 25.87 3.80 13.90
C ASP A 146 24.97 2.75 14.58
N ILE A 147 24.88 1.57 13.97
CA ILE A 147 24.10 0.42 14.44
C ILE A 147 24.97 -0.81 14.72
N THR A 148 26.29 -0.68 14.62
CA THR A 148 27.23 -1.82 14.66
C THR A 148 27.13 -2.61 15.96
N THR A 149 26.96 -1.94 17.10
CA THR A 149 26.89 -2.53 18.44
C THR A 149 25.53 -3.11 18.82
N LEU A 150 24.49 -2.94 17.99
CA LEU A 150 23.16 -3.47 18.28
C LEU A 150 23.10 -4.98 18.06
N ASP A 151 22.32 -5.68 18.87
CA ASP A 151 21.98 -7.08 18.58
C ASP A 151 21.11 -7.19 17.32
N LYS A 152 20.87 -8.41 16.83
CA LYS A 152 19.86 -8.62 15.79
C LYS A 152 18.46 -8.44 16.37
N GLY A 153 17.55 -7.89 15.59
CA GLY A 153 16.15 -7.75 15.97
C GLY A 153 15.59 -6.34 15.73
N PHE A 154 14.44 -6.08 16.34
CA PHE A 154 13.75 -4.80 16.22
C PHE A 154 14.36 -3.75 17.13
N HIS A 155 14.60 -2.58 16.57
CA HIS A 155 15.14 -1.42 17.25
C HIS A 155 14.32 -0.17 16.93
N HIS A 156 14.46 0.82 17.79
CA HIS A 156 13.87 2.14 17.61
C HIS A 156 14.97 3.19 17.63
N ILE A 157 15.05 3.99 16.57
CA ILE A 157 15.84 5.21 16.58
C ILE A 157 14.93 6.38 16.93
N TYR A 158 15.38 7.18 17.89
CA TYR A 158 14.69 8.34 18.40
C TYR A 158 15.46 9.59 18.01
N LEU A 159 14.74 10.68 17.71
CA LEU A 159 15.33 11.95 17.33
C LEU A 159 14.61 13.10 18.02
N ARG A 160 15.36 14.07 18.52
CA ARG A 160 14.81 15.32 19.04
C ARG A 160 15.73 16.49 18.75
N VAL A 161 15.17 17.69 18.75
CA VAL A 161 15.90 18.92 18.47
C VAL A 161 15.73 19.92 19.60
N ARG A 162 16.71 20.80 19.79
CA ARG A 162 16.69 21.88 20.79
C ARG A 162 16.75 23.22 20.08
N ASN A 163 15.91 24.16 20.49
CA ASN A 163 15.97 25.53 20.00
C ASN A 163 16.95 26.41 20.79
N SER A 164 17.18 27.64 20.32
CA SER A 164 18.09 28.62 20.91
C SER A 164 17.66 29.06 22.32
N ASP A 165 16.37 28.96 22.64
CA ASP A 165 15.80 29.17 23.98
C ASP A 165 16.10 28.00 24.94
N GLY A 166 16.75 26.94 24.42
CA GLY A 166 17.15 25.78 25.18
C GLY A 166 16.05 24.74 25.37
N VAL A 167 14.91 24.89 24.71
CA VAL A 167 13.75 23.99 24.79
C VAL A 167 13.89 22.85 23.79
N TRP A 168 13.68 21.62 24.26
CA TRP A 168 13.68 20.43 23.42
C TRP A 168 12.31 20.16 22.80
N SER A 169 12.32 19.65 21.57
CA SER A 169 11.14 19.14 20.89
C SER A 169 10.62 17.87 21.56
N LEU A 170 9.42 17.46 21.16
CA LEU A 170 9.02 16.07 21.34
C LEU A 170 9.99 15.15 20.59
N THR A 171 10.19 13.97 21.14
CA THR A 171 11.02 12.93 20.52
C THR A 171 10.23 12.21 19.44
N ASN A 172 10.75 12.23 18.22
CA ASN A 172 10.24 11.45 17.10
C ASN A 172 10.87 10.06 17.11
N ILE A 173 10.16 9.04 16.62
CA ILE A 173 10.58 7.64 16.65
C ILE A 173 10.43 7.01 15.27
N LYS A 174 11.44 6.24 14.85
CA LYS A 174 11.39 5.37 13.69
C LYS A 174 11.86 3.98 14.08
N SER A 175 11.12 2.96 13.69
CA SER A 175 11.48 1.55 13.92
C SER A 175 12.31 1.03 12.75
N PHE A 176 13.27 0.15 13.04
CA PHE A 176 14.02 -0.60 12.04
C PHE A 176 14.36 -2.00 12.56
N LEU A 177 14.71 -2.90 11.64
CA LEU A 177 15.05 -4.29 11.93
C LEU A 177 16.49 -4.53 11.47
N LYS A 178 17.36 -4.94 12.41
CA LYS A 178 18.75 -5.30 12.12
C LYS A 178 18.84 -6.82 11.95
N GLU A 179 19.23 -7.26 10.76
CA GLU A 179 19.37 -8.69 10.43
C GLU A 179 20.71 -8.95 9.74
N THR A 180 21.16 -10.20 9.75
CA THR A 180 22.27 -10.63 8.88
C THR A 180 21.72 -10.87 7.48
N PHE A 181 22.18 -10.06 6.53
CA PHE A 181 21.93 -10.30 5.12
C PHE A 181 22.81 -11.46 4.65
N SER A 182 22.20 -12.54 4.15
CA SER A 182 22.91 -13.58 3.41
C SER A 182 22.74 -13.31 1.91
N PRO A 183 23.81 -13.21 1.13
CA PRO A 183 23.73 -12.91 -0.31
C PRO A 183 23.19 -14.08 -1.14
N THR A 184 23.10 -15.29 -0.57
CA THR A 184 22.47 -16.43 -1.23
C THR A 184 20.98 -16.46 -0.92
N PRO A 185 20.08 -16.29 -1.91
CA PRO A 185 18.64 -16.36 -1.68
C PRO A 185 18.25 -17.79 -1.27
N PHE A 186 17.65 -17.91 -0.09
CA PHE A 186 17.08 -19.17 0.36
C PHE A 186 15.76 -19.44 -0.35
N GLU A 187 15.51 -20.69 -0.73
CA GLU A 187 14.20 -21.08 -1.26
C GLU A 187 13.15 -20.95 -0.16
N ILE A 188 11.98 -20.45 -0.52
CA ILE A 188 10.77 -20.48 0.30
C ILE A 188 10.17 -21.87 0.14
N VAL A 189 10.12 -22.66 1.21
CA VAL A 189 9.71 -24.08 1.16
C VAL A 189 8.34 -24.34 1.79
N LYS A 190 7.83 -23.40 2.60
CA LYS A 190 6.49 -23.51 3.21
C LYS A 190 5.85 -22.14 3.38
N ALA A 191 4.52 -22.08 3.31
CA ALA A 191 3.74 -20.91 3.66
C ALA A 191 2.56 -21.33 4.56
N GLU A 192 2.18 -20.47 5.51
CA GLU A 192 1.03 -20.73 6.38
C GLU A 192 0.22 -19.46 6.64
N TYR A 193 -1.07 -19.64 6.92
CA TYR A 193 -1.97 -18.59 7.36
C TYR A 193 -2.71 -18.95 8.65
N PHE A 194 -3.23 -17.94 9.35
CA PHE A 194 -4.10 -18.09 10.51
C PHE A 194 -4.95 -16.85 10.74
N PHE A 195 -6.01 -16.96 11.56
CA PHE A 195 -6.91 -15.85 11.87
C PHE A 195 -6.80 -15.40 13.31
N ASN A 196 -6.75 -14.07 13.50
CA ASN A 196 -6.84 -13.34 14.77
C ASN A 196 -5.72 -13.62 15.79
N THR A 197 -5.50 -14.88 16.16
CA THR A 197 -4.55 -15.34 17.18
C THR A 197 -3.49 -16.22 16.53
N ASP A 198 -2.21 -15.94 16.81
CA ASP A 198 -1.09 -16.76 16.32
C ASP A 198 -1.06 -18.12 17.03
N PRO A 199 -1.18 -19.25 16.29
CA PRO A 199 -1.13 -20.60 16.87
C PRO A 199 0.30 -21.04 17.24
N GLY A 200 1.30 -20.18 17.03
CA GLY A 200 2.70 -20.48 17.17
C GLY A 200 3.34 -20.89 15.85
N ILE A 201 4.66 -20.71 15.77
CA ILE A 201 5.48 -20.90 14.58
C ILE A 201 5.30 -22.31 14.01
N GLY A 202 4.84 -22.42 12.76
CA GLY A 202 4.67 -23.70 12.07
C GLY A 202 3.36 -24.43 12.33
N ASN A 203 2.48 -23.87 13.16
CA ASN A 203 1.17 -24.43 13.52
C ASN A 203 0.01 -23.75 12.76
N GLY A 204 0.31 -22.88 11.80
CA GLY A 204 -0.71 -22.25 10.95
C GLY A 204 -1.27 -23.25 9.93
N THR A 205 -2.37 -22.86 9.29
CA THR A 205 -2.95 -23.61 8.17
C THR A 205 -2.06 -23.48 6.94
N ASN A 206 -1.69 -24.61 6.33
CA ASN A 206 -0.75 -24.65 5.22
C ASN A 206 -1.31 -23.97 3.96
N ILE A 207 -0.53 -23.09 3.34
CA ILE A 207 -0.76 -22.58 1.99
C ILE A 207 0.08 -23.42 1.03
N PRO A 208 -0.53 -24.15 0.08
CA PRO A 208 0.22 -24.89 -0.92
C PRO A 208 1.06 -23.94 -1.79
N ILE A 209 2.37 -24.15 -1.81
CA ILE A 209 3.32 -23.41 -2.64
C ILE A 209 4.34 -24.38 -3.26
N ALA A 210 4.84 -24.04 -4.44
CA ALA A 210 6.06 -24.65 -4.98
C ALA A 210 7.28 -23.97 -4.36
N SER A 211 8.35 -24.74 -4.09
CA SER A 211 9.57 -24.16 -3.54
C SER A 211 10.27 -23.30 -4.59
N ALA A 212 10.64 -22.07 -4.22
CA ALA A 212 11.35 -21.15 -5.11
C ALA A 212 12.05 -20.04 -4.30
N THR A 213 13.08 -19.43 -4.87
CA THR A 213 13.80 -18.28 -4.27
C THR A 213 12.94 -17.01 -4.21
N GLN A 214 11.91 -16.92 -5.03
CA GLN A 214 10.90 -15.87 -5.02
C GLN A 214 9.56 -16.45 -5.47
N ILE A 215 8.48 -16.07 -4.78
CA ILE A 215 7.13 -16.47 -5.16
C ILE A 215 6.27 -15.23 -5.33
N THR A 216 5.72 -15.03 -6.52
CA THR A 216 4.83 -13.93 -6.87
C THR A 216 3.45 -14.44 -7.27
N GLY A 217 2.39 -13.70 -6.93
CA GLY A 217 1.04 -14.01 -7.41
C GLY A 217 0.37 -15.25 -6.79
N ILE A 218 0.78 -15.66 -5.58
CA ILE A 218 0.13 -16.78 -4.88
C ILE A 218 -1.37 -16.48 -4.72
N SER A 219 -2.19 -17.38 -5.25
CA SER A 219 -3.63 -17.36 -5.07
C SER A 219 -4.03 -18.56 -4.21
N PHE A 220 -4.65 -18.31 -3.05
CA PHE A 220 -5.17 -19.37 -2.19
C PHE A 220 -6.52 -18.95 -1.59
N SER A 221 -7.35 -19.94 -1.26
CA SER A 221 -8.61 -19.75 -0.57
C SER A 221 -8.43 -20.02 0.91
N ALA A 222 -8.65 -19.01 1.75
CA ALA A 222 -8.70 -19.17 3.19
C ALA A 222 -10.14 -19.50 3.62
N ASP A 223 -10.34 -20.63 4.29
CA ASP A 223 -11.66 -21.00 4.83
C ASP A 223 -12.05 -20.09 6.00
N ILE A 224 -13.13 -19.33 5.82
CA ILE A 224 -13.66 -18.39 6.82
C ILE A 224 -14.92 -18.92 7.53
N SER A 225 -15.34 -20.15 7.27
CA SER A 225 -16.62 -20.70 7.73
C SER A 225 -16.78 -20.72 9.26
N MET A 226 -15.68 -20.80 10.00
CA MET A 226 -15.65 -20.82 11.46
C MET A 226 -15.50 -19.42 12.10
N LEU A 227 -15.42 -18.36 11.29
CA LEU A 227 -15.31 -16.99 11.80
C LEU A 227 -16.70 -16.38 11.98
N GLU A 228 -16.86 -15.65 13.07
CA GLU A 228 -18.11 -14.95 13.36
C GLU A 228 -18.27 -13.69 12.49
N LYS A 229 -19.41 -13.01 12.60
CA LYS A 229 -19.53 -11.67 12.01
C LYS A 229 -18.63 -10.70 12.75
N GLY A 230 -17.98 -9.80 12.01
CA GLY A 230 -17.17 -8.75 12.60
C GLY A 230 -15.82 -8.59 11.91
N PHE A 231 -14.96 -7.80 12.55
CA PHE A 231 -13.60 -7.58 12.09
C PHE A 231 -12.70 -8.75 12.45
N HIS A 232 -11.95 -9.21 11.46
CA HIS A 232 -10.97 -10.27 11.59
C HIS A 232 -9.65 -9.89 10.91
N ASN A 233 -8.58 -10.53 11.35
CA ASN A 233 -7.25 -10.39 10.78
C ASN A 233 -6.80 -11.72 10.20
N LEU A 234 -6.49 -11.74 8.91
CA LEU A 234 -5.79 -12.83 8.24
C LEU A 234 -4.28 -12.56 8.35
N TYR A 235 -3.55 -13.49 8.94
CA TYR A 235 -2.10 -13.45 9.04
C TYR A 235 -1.49 -14.46 8.10
N MET A 236 -0.31 -14.16 7.55
CA MET A 236 0.44 -15.07 6.68
C MET A 236 1.95 -14.91 6.90
N ARG A 237 2.67 -16.04 6.91
CA ARG A 237 4.14 -16.07 6.94
C ARG A 237 4.68 -17.23 6.11
N VAL A 238 5.95 -17.13 5.72
CA VAL A 238 6.64 -18.15 4.92
C VAL A 238 7.89 -18.66 5.62
N LYS A 239 8.30 -19.89 5.32
CA LYS A 239 9.50 -20.54 5.86
C LYS A 239 10.49 -20.78 4.74
N ASN A 240 11.74 -20.42 4.95
CA ASN A 240 12.82 -20.70 4.00
C ASN A 240 13.43 -22.10 4.18
N SER A 241 14.34 -22.51 3.29
CA SER A 241 15.00 -23.81 3.30
C SER A 241 15.91 -24.05 4.52
N GLU A 242 16.41 -23.00 5.17
CA GLU A 242 17.10 -23.10 6.47
C GLU A 242 16.14 -23.27 7.65
N GLY A 243 14.85 -23.19 7.38
CA GLY A 243 13.79 -23.34 8.35
C GLY A 243 13.47 -22.10 9.16
N GLN A 244 13.95 -20.93 8.75
CA GLN A 244 13.62 -19.64 9.33
C GLN A 244 12.28 -19.14 8.77
N TRP A 245 11.46 -18.54 9.63
CA TRP A 245 10.20 -17.95 9.24
C TRP A 245 10.33 -16.45 8.99
N SER A 246 9.60 -15.96 7.99
CA SER A 246 9.49 -14.53 7.70
C SER A 246 8.75 -13.79 8.81
N LEU A 247 8.79 -12.46 8.74
CA LEU A 247 7.80 -11.64 9.41
C LEU A 247 6.38 -12.03 8.98
N THR A 248 5.44 -11.94 9.91
CA THR A 248 4.03 -12.22 9.65
C THR A 248 3.37 -10.99 9.02
N ASN A 249 2.87 -11.15 7.81
CA ASN A 249 2.01 -10.16 7.16
C ASN A 249 0.58 -10.28 7.68
N ILE A 250 -0.13 -9.16 7.74
CA ILE A 250 -1.50 -9.05 8.23
C ILE A 250 -2.40 -8.35 7.21
N ARG A 251 -3.61 -8.88 7.01
CA ARG A 251 -4.68 -8.25 6.25
C ARG A 251 -5.97 -8.31 7.05
N SER A 252 -6.52 -7.14 7.37
CA SER A 252 -7.82 -7.04 8.03
C SER A 252 -8.97 -7.18 7.04
N PHE A 253 -10.05 -7.81 7.46
CA PHE A 253 -11.29 -7.93 6.70
C PHE A 253 -12.50 -7.98 7.64
N TYR A 254 -13.69 -7.78 7.08
CA TYR A 254 -14.95 -7.80 7.81
C TYR A 254 -15.86 -8.88 7.24
N ILE A 255 -16.39 -9.75 8.08
CA ILE A 255 -17.36 -10.77 7.69
C ILE A 255 -18.76 -10.26 8.00
N GLU A 256 -19.60 -10.27 6.96
CA GLU A 256 -21.03 -9.99 7.06
C GLU A 256 -21.82 -11.06 6.31
N ASN A 257 -23.08 -11.28 6.71
CA ASN A 257 -23.95 -12.19 5.96
C ASN A 257 -24.35 -11.49 4.67
N PHE A 258 -23.92 -12.05 3.56
CA PHE A 258 -24.33 -11.59 2.24
C PHE A 258 -25.80 -11.99 2.01
N ILE A 259 -26.72 -11.03 2.13
CA ILE A 259 -28.06 -11.17 1.54
C ILE A 259 -27.86 -10.88 0.04
N PRO A 260 -28.35 -11.72 -0.90
CA PRO A 260 -28.23 -11.45 -2.32
C PRO A 260 -28.73 -10.03 -2.62
N ALA A 261 -27.90 -9.23 -3.31
CA ALA A 261 -28.18 -7.83 -3.57
C ALA A 261 -29.53 -7.68 -4.30
N GLY A 262 -30.55 -7.20 -3.57
CA GLY A 262 -31.79 -6.76 -4.15
C GLY A 262 -31.55 -5.60 -5.11
N ASN A 263 -32.52 -5.31 -5.99
CA ASN A 263 -32.45 -4.10 -6.82
C ASN A 263 -32.24 -2.88 -5.91
N ILE A 264 -31.36 -1.97 -6.29
CA ILE A 264 -31.25 -0.67 -5.63
C ILE A 264 -32.53 0.09 -5.95
N VAL A 265 -33.34 0.44 -4.94
CA VAL A 265 -34.65 1.09 -5.12
C VAL A 265 -34.64 2.55 -4.72
N ALA A 266 -33.67 3.00 -3.92
CA ALA A 266 -33.49 4.41 -3.58
C ALA A 266 -32.00 4.74 -3.45
N VAL A 267 -31.65 5.98 -3.74
CA VAL A 267 -30.33 6.56 -3.45
C VAL A 267 -30.58 7.90 -2.81
N GLU A 268 -29.84 8.23 -1.75
CA GLU A 268 -29.90 9.54 -1.12
C GLU A 268 -28.50 10.10 -0.90
N TYR A 269 -28.41 11.44 -0.91
CA TYR A 269 -27.20 12.15 -0.49
C TYR A 269 -27.49 13.12 0.66
N PHE A 270 -26.44 13.48 1.37
CA PHE A 270 -26.48 14.58 2.33
C PHE A 270 -25.11 15.27 2.41
N LEU A 271 -25.09 16.49 2.94
CA LEU A 271 -23.90 17.32 3.02
C LEU A 271 -23.52 17.55 4.48
N ASN A 272 -22.27 17.24 4.83
CA ASN A 272 -21.64 17.37 6.15
C ASN A 272 -22.25 16.54 7.29
N THR A 273 -23.56 16.65 7.51
CA THR A 273 -24.29 16.05 8.63
C THR A 273 -25.23 14.96 8.14
N ASP A 274 -25.12 13.76 8.70
CA ASP A 274 -26.04 12.65 8.40
C ASP A 274 -27.43 12.92 9.01
N PRO A 275 -28.49 13.05 8.20
CA PRO A 275 -29.86 13.23 8.69
C PRO A 275 -30.49 11.90 9.18
N GLY A 276 -29.77 10.79 9.12
CA GLY A 276 -30.27 9.45 9.36
C GLY A 276 -30.86 8.82 8.10
N PHE A 277 -30.90 7.48 8.10
CA PHE A 277 -31.29 6.67 6.95
C PHE A 277 -32.70 7.01 6.45
N GLY A 278 -32.83 7.38 5.17
CA GLY A 278 -34.10 7.73 4.53
C GLY A 278 -34.53 9.19 4.70
N ASN A 279 -33.73 10.00 5.40
CA ASN A 279 -33.97 11.43 5.58
C ASN A 279 -33.01 12.29 4.73
N GLY A 280 -32.19 11.67 3.89
CA GLY A 280 -31.32 12.37 2.95
C GLY A 280 -32.11 12.96 1.79
N VAL A 281 -31.42 13.72 0.95
CA VAL A 281 -31.99 14.22 -0.30
C VAL A 281 -32.04 13.06 -1.29
N ASN A 282 -33.25 12.62 -1.63
CA ASN A 282 -33.47 11.54 -2.58
C ASN A 282 -32.95 11.92 -3.97
N ILE A 283 -32.22 11.00 -4.57
CA ILE A 283 -31.74 11.05 -5.95
C ILE A 283 -32.70 10.18 -6.77
N PRO A 284 -33.39 10.76 -7.77
CA PRO A 284 -34.21 9.98 -8.68
C PRO A 284 -33.38 8.92 -9.39
N ILE A 285 -33.77 7.66 -9.24
CA ILE A 285 -33.15 6.52 -9.92
C ILE A 285 -34.21 5.60 -10.52
N THR A 286 -33.84 4.87 -11.57
CA THR A 286 -34.60 3.69 -12.00
C THR A 286 -34.04 2.48 -11.25
N PRO A 287 -34.87 1.72 -10.52
CA PRO A 287 -34.37 0.59 -9.76
C PRO A 287 -33.63 -0.46 -10.61
N GLY A 288 -32.51 -0.96 -10.11
CA GLY A 288 -31.71 -1.96 -10.86
C GLY A 288 -30.52 -2.49 -10.07
N ASN A 289 -29.93 -3.57 -10.59
CA ASN A 289 -28.69 -4.18 -10.11
C ASN A 289 -27.89 -4.76 -11.32
N PRO A 290 -26.80 -4.13 -11.77
CA PRO A 290 -26.22 -2.89 -11.24
C PRO A 290 -27.08 -1.67 -11.59
N LEU A 291 -26.99 -0.61 -10.78
CA LEU A 291 -27.57 0.70 -11.12
C LEU A 291 -26.74 1.31 -12.27
N ILE A 292 -27.30 1.35 -13.48
CA ILE A 292 -26.61 1.86 -14.67
C ILE A 292 -26.65 3.40 -14.69
N ALA A 293 -25.48 4.02 -14.53
CA ALA A 293 -25.14 5.42 -14.84
C ALA A 293 -26.16 6.50 -14.44
N ALA A 294 -26.34 6.72 -13.13
CA ALA A 294 -27.00 7.91 -12.61
C ALA A 294 -25.98 9.06 -12.45
N ASN A 295 -26.16 10.17 -13.19
CA ASN A 295 -25.46 11.41 -12.88
C ASN A 295 -26.04 11.99 -11.59
N ILE A 296 -25.24 11.98 -10.53
CA ILE A 296 -25.64 12.49 -9.23
C ILE A 296 -25.23 13.96 -9.13
N SER A 297 -26.21 14.85 -8.96
CA SER A 297 -25.97 16.27 -8.71
C SER A 297 -26.42 16.63 -7.29
N ALA A 298 -25.52 17.24 -6.53
CA ALA A 298 -25.78 17.71 -5.19
C ALA A 298 -25.83 19.25 -5.17
N ASN A 299 -26.87 19.81 -4.55
CA ASN A 299 -26.98 21.26 -4.40
C ASN A 299 -26.13 21.73 -3.21
N ILE A 300 -25.09 22.50 -3.48
CA ILE A 300 -24.13 23.00 -2.48
C ILE A 300 -24.36 24.46 -2.07
N ASN A 301 -25.43 25.09 -2.55
CA ASN A 301 -25.62 26.54 -2.40
C ASN A 301 -25.73 26.97 -0.93
N SER A 302 -26.33 26.13 -0.09
CA SER A 302 -26.53 26.39 1.34
C SER A 302 -25.29 26.16 2.22
N LEU A 303 -24.18 25.66 1.66
CA LEU A 303 -22.97 25.39 2.42
C LEU A 303 -22.13 26.64 2.65
N ASP A 304 -21.44 26.70 3.78
CA ASP A 304 -20.40 27.70 3.99
C ASP A 304 -19.16 27.39 3.14
N ASN A 305 -18.39 28.43 2.85
CA ASN A 305 -17.09 28.26 2.20
C ASN A 305 -16.14 27.52 3.13
N GLY A 306 -15.28 26.67 2.57
CA GLY A 306 -14.38 25.80 3.32
C GLY A 306 -14.51 24.34 2.92
N PHE A 307 -13.91 23.47 3.72
CA PHE A 307 -14.00 22.03 3.54
C PHE A 307 -15.38 21.51 3.90
N ASN A 308 -15.97 20.76 2.97
CA ASN A 308 -17.29 20.16 3.07
C ASN A 308 -17.20 18.69 2.63
N HIS A 309 -18.19 17.90 3.01
CA HIS A 309 -18.29 16.48 2.68
C HIS A 309 -19.64 16.20 2.04
N LEU A 310 -19.63 15.49 0.92
CA LEU A 310 -20.79 14.89 0.29
C LEU A 310 -20.83 13.41 0.67
N TYR A 311 -21.96 12.98 1.20
CA TYR A 311 -22.19 11.59 1.57
C TYR A 311 -23.27 11.00 0.67
N LEU A 312 -23.12 9.73 0.30
CA LEU A 312 -24.03 9.01 -0.58
C LEU A 312 -24.28 7.60 -0.04
N ARG A 313 -25.55 7.18 -0.02
CA ARG A 313 -25.91 5.78 0.26
C ARG A 313 -27.12 5.33 -0.56
N ALA A 314 -27.21 4.03 -0.76
CA ALA A 314 -28.25 3.39 -1.55
C ALA A 314 -29.05 2.42 -0.69
N LYS A 315 -30.35 2.25 -0.99
CA LYS A 315 -31.25 1.31 -0.33
C LYS A 315 -31.65 0.22 -1.32
N ASP A 316 -31.58 -1.04 -0.91
CA ASP A 316 -32.06 -2.17 -1.70
C ASP A 316 -33.58 -2.41 -1.49
N ASN A 317 -34.15 -3.32 -2.29
CA ASN A 317 -35.57 -3.69 -2.19
C ASN A 317 -35.94 -4.40 -0.87
N ASN A 318 -34.96 -4.92 -0.13
CA ASN A 318 -35.15 -5.53 1.20
C ASN A 318 -35.20 -4.47 2.30
N GLY A 319 -34.96 -3.21 1.94
CA GLY A 319 -34.98 -2.08 2.83
C GLY A 319 -33.66 -1.81 3.55
N VAL A 320 -32.59 -2.49 3.16
CA VAL A 320 -31.25 -2.36 3.73
C VAL A 320 -30.50 -1.24 3.04
N TRP A 321 -29.87 -0.38 3.83
CA TRP A 321 -29.01 0.70 3.31
C TRP A 321 -27.56 0.22 3.19
N SER A 322 -26.88 0.67 2.14
CA SER A 322 -25.45 0.45 1.93
C SER A 322 -24.61 1.18 2.98
N LEU A 323 -23.32 0.83 3.04
CA LEU A 323 -22.32 1.72 3.60
C LEU A 323 -22.41 3.10 2.93
N THR A 324 -22.14 4.14 3.71
CA THR A 324 -22.18 5.53 3.23
C THR A 324 -20.83 5.89 2.62
N ASN A 325 -20.82 6.16 1.32
CA ASN A 325 -19.65 6.70 0.64
C ASN A 325 -19.51 8.19 0.96
N ILE A 326 -18.26 8.66 1.04
CA ILE A 326 -17.94 10.06 1.35
C ILE A 326 -16.99 10.63 0.30
N VAL A 327 -17.25 11.87 -0.11
CA VAL A 327 -16.37 12.68 -0.96
C VAL A 327 -16.14 14.02 -0.28
N ALA A 328 -14.90 14.32 0.06
CA ALA A 328 -14.52 15.65 0.56
C ALA A 328 -14.34 16.62 -0.61
N PHE A 329 -14.78 17.86 -0.44
CA PHE A 329 -14.56 18.94 -1.39
C PHE A 329 -14.38 20.28 -0.67
N TYR A 330 -13.80 21.27 -1.35
CA TYR A 330 -13.65 22.62 -0.84
C TYR A 330 -14.57 23.56 -1.63
N LYS A 331 -15.48 24.26 -0.94
CA LYS A 331 -16.30 25.33 -1.51
C LYS A 331 -15.57 26.65 -1.30
N ASP A 332 -15.11 27.30 -2.37
CA ASP A 332 -14.49 28.62 -2.23
C ASP A 332 -15.56 29.72 -2.19
N ALA A 333 -15.24 30.85 -1.56
CA ALA A 333 -16.08 32.03 -1.62
C ALA A 333 -16.29 32.43 -3.08
N ILE A 334 -17.55 32.61 -3.48
CA ILE A 334 -17.86 33.17 -4.78
C ILE A 334 -17.37 34.62 -4.77
N ASP A 335 -16.14 34.84 -5.22
CA ASP A 335 -15.76 36.11 -5.79
C ASP A 335 -16.55 36.20 -7.10
N ASN A 336 -17.58 37.06 -7.14
CA ASN A 336 -18.44 37.29 -8.30
C ASN A 336 -17.69 37.76 -9.56
N SER A 337 -16.37 37.90 -9.48
CA SER A 337 -15.49 37.92 -10.64
C SER A 337 -14.74 36.60 -10.75
N ILE A 338 -15.44 35.53 -11.15
CA ILE A 338 -14.79 34.29 -11.57
C ILE A 338 -13.87 34.64 -12.75
N ALA A 339 -12.57 34.65 -12.49
CA ALA A 339 -11.56 34.95 -13.49
C ALA A 339 -11.35 33.71 -14.34
N ASN A 340 -11.32 33.85 -15.67
CA ASN A 340 -10.99 32.74 -16.56
C ASN A 340 -9.67 32.11 -16.11
N ILE A 341 -9.58 30.79 -16.16
CA ILE A 341 -8.29 30.10 -16.08
C ILE A 341 -7.52 30.46 -17.36
N VAL A 342 -6.34 31.05 -17.24
CA VAL A 342 -5.55 31.55 -18.37
C VAL A 342 -4.27 30.76 -18.60
N ALA A 343 -3.82 30.00 -17.62
CA ALA A 343 -2.65 29.13 -17.76
C ALA A 343 -2.80 27.89 -16.87
N ALA A 344 -2.04 26.85 -17.20
CA ALA A 344 -1.83 25.71 -16.33
C ALA A 344 -0.36 25.28 -16.42
N GLU A 345 0.12 24.58 -15.41
CA GLU A 345 1.45 23.99 -15.42
C GLU A 345 1.43 22.60 -14.78
N TYR A 346 2.38 21.77 -15.18
CA TYR A 346 2.64 20.49 -14.55
C TYR A 346 4.11 20.35 -14.16
N PHE A 347 4.37 19.45 -13.22
CA PHE A 347 5.73 19.07 -12.84
C PHE A 347 5.71 17.67 -12.22
N PHE A 348 6.89 17.06 -12.12
CA PHE A 348 7.03 15.73 -11.55
C PHE A 348 7.82 15.74 -10.26
N ASN A 349 7.37 14.93 -9.30
CA ASN A 349 8.04 14.55 -8.05
C ASN A 349 8.37 15.69 -7.07
N THR A 350 9.05 16.74 -7.50
CA THR A 350 9.49 17.89 -6.70
C THR A 350 8.85 19.16 -7.27
N ASP A 351 8.24 19.99 -6.41
CA ASP A 351 7.65 21.27 -6.83
C ASP A 351 8.77 22.28 -7.16
N PRO A 352 8.86 22.78 -8.41
CA PRO A 352 9.86 23.79 -8.79
C PRO A 352 9.52 25.21 -8.27
N GLY A 353 8.42 25.34 -7.52
CA GLY A 353 7.88 26.61 -7.08
C GLY A 353 6.84 27.15 -8.05
N ILE A 354 5.98 28.03 -7.54
CA ILE A 354 4.81 28.57 -8.23
C ILE A 354 5.22 29.30 -9.52
N GLY A 355 4.70 28.85 -10.67
CA GLY A 355 4.96 29.45 -11.98
C GLY A 355 6.25 28.99 -12.67
N ASN A 356 6.97 28.05 -12.08
CA ASN A 356 8.20 27.47 -12.64
C ASN A 356 7.99 26.04 -13.17
N GLY A 357 6.74 25.57 -13.25
CA GLY A 357 6.42 24.27 -13.84
C GLY A 357 6.45 24.30 -15.36
N THR A 358 6.32 23.13 -15.98
CA THR A 358 6.19 23.02 -17.43
C THR A 358 4.81 23.54 -17.85
N PRO A 359 4.73 24.56 -18.73
CA PRO A 359 3.46 25.17 -19.09
C PRO A 359 2.57 24.24 -19.92
N ILE A 360 1.28 24.27 -19.64
CA ILE A 360 0.20 23.67 -20.42
C ILE A 360 -0.56 24.81 -21.09
N THR A 361 -0.65 24.77 -22.42
CA THR A 361 -1.44 25.73 -23.19
C THR A 361 -2.92 25.49 -22.93
N VAL A 362 -3.63 26.51 -22.47
CA VAL A 362 -5.08 26.46 -22.21
C VAL A 362 -5.77 27.64 -22.90
N ALA A 363 -6.95 27.41 -23.47
CA ALA A 363 -7.81 28.51 -23.91
C ALA A 363 -8.47 29.15 -22.69
N PRO A 364 -8.45 30.49 -22.53
CA PRO A 364 -9.07 31.14 -21.39
C PRO A 364 -10.54 30.79 -21.21
N GLY A 365 -10.90 30.26 -20.04
CA GLY A 365 -12.27 29.86 -19.78
C GLY A 365 -12.56 29.60 -18.30
N GLN A 366 -13.84 29.65 -17.95
CA GLN A 366 -14.33 29.34 -16.59
C GLN A 366 -14.23 27.86 -16.27
N ASN A 367 -14.41 27.03 -17.30
CA ASN A 367 -14.14 25.61 -17.29
C ASN A 367 -13.21 25.35 -18.47
N ILE A 368 -12.09 24.67 -18.22
CA ILE A 368 -11.15 24.27 -19.27
C ILE A 368 -11.17 22.75 -19.40
N SER A 369 -11.17 22.26 -20.63
CA SER A 369 -10.94 20.85 -20.94
C SER A 369 -9.78 20.83 -21.93
N VAL A 370 -8.66 20.23 -21.51
CA VAL A 370 -7.40 20.28 -22.24
C VAL A 370 -6.83 18.88 -22.32
N LEU A 371 -6.52 18.44 -23.54
CA LEU A 371 -5.72 17.25 -23.77
C LEU A 371 -4.25 17.69 -23.84
N ALA A 372 -3.45 17.27 -22.86
CA ALA A 372 -2.03 17.55 -22.80
C ALA A 372 -1.23 16.26 -22.67
N SER A 373 -0.07 16.20 -23.31
CA SER A 373 0.92 15.13 -23.11
C SER A 373 2.07 15.66 -22.27
N ALA A 374 2.54 14.84 -21.33
CA ALA A 374 3.72 15.10 -20.54
C ALA A 374 4.82 14.12 -20.95
N SER A 375 6.05 14.61 -21.17
CA SER A 375 7.18 13.74 -21.45
C SER A 375 7.62 13.03 -20.17
N LEU A 376 7.85 11.72 -20.25
CA LEU A 376 8.34 10.92 -19.12
C LEU A 376 9.88 10.75 -19.14
N SER A 377 10.56 11.34 -20.12
CA SER A 377 12.00 11.12 -20.39
C SER A 377 12.94 11.55 -19.26
N GLU A 378 12.53 12.48 -18.40
CA GLU A 378 13.35 13.04 -17.32
C GLU A 378 13.03 12.44 -15.94
N LEU A 379 12.13 11.45 -15.87
CA LEU A 379 11.73 10.84 -14.61
C LEU A 379 12.74 9.82 -14.12
N SER A 380 12.98 9.79 -12.80
CA SER A 380 13.70 8.70 -12.17
C SER A 380 12.95 7.39 -12.42
N THR A 381 13.66 6.44 -12.98
CA THR A 381 13.12 5.21 -13.58
C THR A 381 12.69 4.14 -12.57
N GLN A 382 12.89 4.36 -11.27
CA GLN A 382 12.59 3.35 -10.24
C GLN A 382 11.60 3.91 -9.22
N GLY A 383 10.48 3.20 -9.03
CA GLY A 383 9.46 3.52 -8.01
C GLY A 383 8.25 4.30 -8.52
N VAL A 384 7.42 4.74 -7.57
CA VAL A 384 6.17 5.48 -7.84
C VAL A 384 6.49 6.95 -8.13
N ASN A 385 6.16 7.39 -9.34
CA ASN A 385 6.26 8.78 -9.77
C ASN A 385 4.98 9.54 -9.44
N ARG A 386 5.11 10.86 -9.26
CA ARG A 386 4.01 11.78 -8.94
C ARG A 386 3.94 12.87 -9.99
N LEU A 387 2.82 12.96 -10.70
CA LEU A 387 2.49 14.07 -11.59
C LEU A 387 1.65 15.09 -10.83
N TYR A 388 2.11 16.33 -10.83
CA TYR A 388 1.43 17.46 -10.21
C TYR A 388 0.89 18.39 -11.29
N ILE A 389 -0.32 18.90 -11.12
CA ILE A 389 -0.94 19.89 -12.03
C ILE A 389 -1.58 21.01 -11.22
N ARG A 390 -1.38 22.25 -11.64
CA ARG A 390 -2.10 23.42 -11.11
C ARG A 390 -2.43 24.43 -12.20
N THR A 391 -3.45 25.25 -11.96
CA THR A 391 -3.96 26.25 -12.91
C THR A 391 -3.80 27.65 -12.35
N LYS A 392 -3.74 28.66 -13.23
CA LYS A 392 -3.64 30.08 -12.89
C LYS A 392 -4.84 30.81 -13.48
N ASP A 393 -5.50 31.62 -12.66
CA ASP A 393 -6.59 32.48 -13.10
C ASP A 393 -6.09 33.80 -13.74
N ALA A 394 -7.00 34.54 -14.37
CA ALA A 394 -6.69 35.83 -15.00
C ALA A 394 -6.26 36.93 -14.02
N LYS A 395 -6.46 36.73 -12.70
CA LYS A 395 -5.96 37.62 -11.63
C LYS A 395 -4.56 37.23 -11.16
N GLY A 396 -4.03 36.13 -11.67
CA GLY A 396 -2.71 35.63 -11.37
C GLY A 396 -2.62 34.74 -10.13
N LYS A 397 -3.74 34.32 -9.55
CA LYS A 397 -3.78 33.38 -8.43
C LYS A 397 -3.68 31.95 -8.96
N TRP A 398 -2.84 31.14 -8.31
CA TRP A 398 -2.69 29.72 -8.62
C TRP A 398 -3.66 28.88 -7.79
N SER A 399 -4.15 27.80 -8.39
CA SER A 399 -5.00 26.80 -7.73
C SER A 399 -4.21 25.97 -6.72
N HIS A 400 -4.92 25.19 -5.91
CA HIS A 400 -4.33 24.03 -5.26
C HIS A 400 -3.72 23.09 -6.30
N THR A 401 -2.69 22.34 -5.90
CA THR A 401 -2.01 21.40 -6.78
C THR A 401 -2.68 20.04 -6.69
N ASN A 402 -3.12 19.51 -7.83
CA ASN A 402 -3.66 18.16 -7.94
C ASN A 402 -2.50 17.17 -8.19
N ILE A 403 -2.62 15.92 -7.71
CA ILE A 403 -1.55 14.92 -7.72
C ILE A 403 -2.07 13.59 -8.26
N ILE A 404 -1.33 13.00 -9.18
CA ILE A 404 -1.57 11.66 -9.72
C ILE A 404 -0.32 10.80 -9.47
N TYR A 405 -0.52 9.56 -9.02
CA TYR A 405 0.54 8.58 -8.78
C TYR A 405 0.59 7.55 -9.92
N PHE A 406 1.78 7.20 -10.40
CA PHE A 406 1.93 6.19 -11.45
C PHE A 406 3.32 5.50 -11.40
N THR A 407 3.42 4.32 -12.01
CA THR A 407 4.69 3.60 -12.26
C THR A 407 5.00 3.60 -13.75
N ILE A 408 6.27 3.43 -14.11
CA ILE A 408 6.70 3.19 -15.49
C ILE A 408 7.06 1.71 -15.59
N ASP A 409 6.24 0.96 -16.32
CA ASP A 409 6.37 -0.48 -16.47
C ASP A 409 6.57 -0.85 -17.96
N HIS A 410 7.30 -1.93 -18.21
CA HIS A 410 7.61 -2.43 -19.54
C HIS A 410 7.32 -3.92 -19.65
N LEU A 411 6.79 -4.32 -20.81
CA LEU A 411 6.51 -5.72 -21.16
C LEU A 411 7.75 -6.38 -21.77
N VAL A 412 8.16 -7.50 -21.20
CA VAL A 412 9.12 -8.45 -21.78
C VAL A 412 8.36 -9.64 -22.35
N THR A 413 8.42 -9.81 -23.66
CA THR A 413 7.87 -10.96 -24.38
C THR A 413 8.98 -11.96 -24.67
N LEU A 414 8.76 -13.22 -24.33
CA LEU A 414 9.67 -14.31 -24.67
C LEU A 414 9.09 -15.16 -25.79
N LEU A 415 9.93 -15.55 -26.75
CA LEU A 415 9.59 -16.44 -27.86
C LEU A 415 10.55 -17.62 -27.90
N SER A 416 10.06 -18.77 -28.36
CA SER A 416 10.86 -19.99 -28.59
C SER A 416 10.94 -20.23 -30.10
N ASN A 417 12.15 -20.43 -30.61
CA ASN A 417 12.41 -20.67 -32.03
C ASN A 417 13.32 -21.90 -32.22
N PRO A 418 12.83 -23.01 -32.81
CA PRO A 418 11.46 -23.22 -33.26
C PRO A 418 10.45 -23.26 -32.10
N ILE A 419 9.17 -23.05 -32.42
CA ILE A 419 8.09 -23.22 -31.44
C ILE A 419 8.11 -24.66 -30.95
N GLY A 420 8.21 -24.84 -29.63
CA GLY A 420 8.33 -26.17 -29.01
C GLY A 420 9.76 -26.67 -28.84
N GLY A 421 10.78 -25.91 -29.26
CA GLY A 421 12.20 -26.28 -29.03
C GLY A 421 12.61 -26.28 -27.55
N GLY A 422 11.88 -25.55 -26.70
CA GLY A 422 12.11 -25.55 -25.26
C GLY A 422 11.11 -24.69 -24.50
N GLN A 423 11.11 -24.85 -23.17
CA GLN A 423 10.39 -23.99 -22.24
C GLN A 423 11.19 -22.73 -21.94
N ILE A 424 10.49 -21.61 -21.77
CA ILE A 424 11.06 -20.29 -21.55
C ILE A 424 10.32 -19.60 -20.39
N ASP A 425 11.06 -19.01 -19.46
CA ASP A 425 10.54 -18.38 -18.25
C ASP A 425 11.14 -16.98 -18.03
N GLY A 426 10.39 -16.11 -17.33
CA GLY A 426 10.77 -14.73 -17.02
C GLY A 426 10.13 -13.66 -17.92
N GLY A 427 9.08 -13.98 -18.69
CA GLY A 427 8.30 -12.97 -19.41
C GLY A 427 7.27 -12.27 -18.51
N GLY A 428 6.88 -11.03 -18.85
CA GLY A 428 5.88 -10.29 -18.08
C GLY A 428 6.06 -8.78 -18.06
N TRP A 429 5.25 -8.10 -17.24
CA TRP A 429 5.38 -6.67 -16.96
C TRP A 429 6.33 -6.45 -15.78
N TYR A 430 7.32 -5.59 -15.98
CA TYR A 430 8.31 -5.25 -14.98
C TYR A 430 8.46 -3.74 -14.87
N SER A 431 8.81 -3.26 -13.69
CA SER A 431 9.15 -1.85 -13.51
C SER A 431 10.40 -1.48 -14.33
N ASN A 432 10.49 -0.22 -14.72
CA ASN A 432 11.64 0.27 -15.47
C ASN A 432 12.96 0.09 -14.68
N ASN A 433 14.01 -0.30 -15.41
CA ASN A 433 15.31 -0.74 -14.91
C ASN A 433 15.30 -1.93 -13.94
N TYR A 434 14.22 -2.74 -13.93
CA TYR A 434 14.22 -4.01 -13.22
C TYR A 434 15.29 -4.95 -13.81
N GLU A 435 16.08 -5.59 -12.94
CA GLU A 435 17.05 -6.61 -13.31
C GLU A 435 16.35 -7.96 -13.42
N LEU A 436 16.07 -8.38 -14.65
CA LEU A 436 15.33 -9.60 -14.98
C LEU A 436 16.28 -10.71 -15.38
N THR A 437 16.13 -11.89 -14.77
CA THR A 437 16.78 -13.12 -15.23
C THR A 437 15.77 -13.98 -15.99
N ILE A 438 16.04 -14.23 -17.27
CA ILE A 438 15.25 -15.12 -18.12
C ILE A 438 15.92 -16.49 -18.22
N LYS A 439 15.13 -17.55 -18.37
CA LYS A 439 15.61 -18.94 -18.39
C LYS A 439 15.03 -19.72 -19.56
N ALA A 440 15.86 -20.55 -20.18
CA ALA A 440 15.48 -21.47 -21.24
C ALA A 440 15.87 -22.91 -20.86
N THR A 441 14.94 -23.84 -21.04
CA THR A 441 15.14 -25.27 -20.84
C THR A 441 14.77 -25.98 -22.13
N SER A 442 15.72 -26.66 -22.77
CA SER A 442 15.44 -27.39 -24.01
C SER A 442 14.44 -28.52 -23.78
N ASN A 443 13.56 -28.73 -24.76
CA ASN A 443 12.76 -29.95 -24.83
C ASN A 443 13.60 -31.08 -25.41
N LEU A 444 13.12 -32.32 -25.24
CA LEU A 444 13.77 -33.51 -25.82
C LEU A 444 13.93 -33.34 -27.34
N GLY A 445 15.13 -33.67 -27.86
CA GLY A 445 15.47 -33.51 -29.28
C GLY A 445 15.93 -32.10 -29.66
N PHE A 446 16.15 -31.21 -28.69
CA PHE A 446 16.64 -29.85 -28.93
C PHE A 446 17.81 -29.48 -28.03
N ILE A 447 18.67 -28.62 -28.55
CA ILE A 447 19.74 -27.95 -27.78
C ILE A 447 19.51 -26.44 -27.79
N PHE A 448 19.72 -25.79 -26.65
CA PHE A 448 19.67 -24.34 -26.56
C PHE A 448 20.92 -23.76 -27.19
N LEU A 449 20.75 -22.81 -28.11
CA LEU A 449 21.85 -22.13 -28.78
C LEU A 449 22.17 -20.78 -28.13
N ASN A 450 21.17 -19.89 -28.09
CA ASN A 450 21.33 -18.53 -27.61
C ASN A 450 20.01 -17.80 -27.38
N TRP A 451 20.07 -16.75 -26.59
CA TRP A 451 19.11 -15.67 -26.56
C TRP A 451 19.44 -14.62 -27.61
N SER A 452 18.41 -14.07 -28.26
CA SER A 452 18.53 -12.97 -29.21
C SER A 452 17.38 -11.97 -29.11
N GLU A 453 17.60 -10.70 -29.47
CA GLU A 453 16.55 -9.67 -29.60
C GLU A 453 16.60 -9.09 -31.01
N GLY A 454 15.50 -9.21 -31.77
CA GLY A 454 15.47 -8.80 -33.18
C GLY A 454 16.52 -9.49 -34.07
N GLY A 455 16.94 -10.71 -33.71
CA GLY A 455 18.00 -11.46 -34.39
C GLY A 455 19.43 -11.10 -33.96
N VAL A 456 19.61 -10.12 -33.08
CA VAL A 456 20.92 -9.78 -32.52
C VAL A 456 21.22 -10.68 -31.33
N PHE A 457 22.40 -11.30 -31.32
CA PHE A 457 22.86 -12.18 -30.24
C PHE A 457 22.95 -11.43 -28.89
N LEU A 458 22.43 -12.05 -27.82
CA LEU A 458 22.52 -11.55 -26.45
C LEU A 458 23.41 -12.43 -25.58
N SER A 459 23.15 -13.74 -25.52
CA SER A 459 23.86 -14.68 -24.64
C SER A 459 23.73 -16.12 -25.14
N ASN A 460 24.76 -16.93 -24.95
CA ASN A 460 24.73 -18.39 -25.17
C ASN A 460 24.47 -19.18 -23.87
N LEU A 461 24.27 -18.50 -22.74
CA LEU A 461 23.89 -19.14 -21.49
C LEU A 461 22.36 -19.27 -21.41
N PRO A 462 21.83 -20.44 -21.00
CA PRO A 462 20.38 -20.67 -20.87
C PRO A 462 19.74 -19.77 -19.81
N GLU A 463 20.50 -19.34 -18.80
CA GLU A 463 20.14 -18.27 -17.88
C GLU A 463 20.82 -16.96 -18.28
N TYR A 464 20.05 -15.90 -18.46
CA TYR A 464 20.56 -14.59 -18.88
C TYR A 464 19.89 -13.46 -18.12
N THR A 465 20.68 -12.55 -17.56
CA THR A 465 20.20 -11.38 -16.81
C THR A 465 20.29 -10.12 -17.68
N LEU A 466 19.21 -9.34 -17.72
CA LEU A 466 19.11 -8.08 -18.45
C LEU A 466 18.38 -7.01 -17.65
N PHE A 467 18.60 -5.74 -18.01
CA PHE A 467 17.81 -4.63 -17.49
C PHE A 467 16.60 -4.35 -18.39
N VAL A 468 15.42 -4.24 -17.77
CA VAL A 468 14.17 -3.93 -18.46
C VAL A 468 13.98 -2.41 -18.53
N ASN A 469 14.47 -1.80 -19.61
CA ASN A 469 14.43 -0.34 -19.83
C ASN A 469 13.50 0.12 -20.97
N SER A 470 12.84 -0.84 -21.61
CA SER A 470 11.87 -0.65 -22.67
C SER A 470 11.04 -1.92 -22.79
N HIS A 471 10.00 -1.90 -23.64
CA HIS A 471 9.44 -3.15 -24.12
C HIS A 471 10.52 -3.96 -24.84
N LYS A 472 10.58 -5.27 -24.58
CA LYS A 472 11.57 -6.18 -25.14
C LYS A 472 10.89 -7.42 -25.70
N THR A 473 11.41 -7.91 -26.82
CA THR A 473 11.00 -9.20 -27.39
C THR A 473 12.26 -10.04 -27.58
N ILE A 474 12.43 -11.04 -26.71
CA ILE A 474 13.62 -11.87 -26.66
C ILE A 474 13.26 -13.28 -27.10
N THR A 475 14.07 -13.85 -27.98
CA THR A 475 13.88 -15.18 -28.57
C THR A 475 14.95 -16.13 -28.05
N ALA A 476 14.53 -17.24 -27.46
CA ALA A 476 15.37 -18.41 -27.24
C ALA A 476 15.46 -19.19 -28.54
N ASN A 477 16.67 -19.30 -29.08
CA ASN A 477 16.95 -20.09 -30.26
C ASN A 477 17.42 -21.48 -29.84
N PHE A 478 16.78 -22.50 -30.41
CA PHE A 478 17.11 -23.90 -30.25
C PHE A 478 17.46 -24.51 -31.60
N GLU A 479 18.26 -25.57 -31.57
CA GLU A 479 18.56 -26.39 -32.73
C GLU A 479 18.04 -27.80 -32.48
N GLU A 480 17.37 -28.36 -33.48
CA GLU A 480 16.94 -29.76 -33.46
C GLU A 480 18.17 -30.66 -33.56
N PHE A 481 18.22 -31.67 -32.72
CA PHE A 481 19.26 -32.68 -32.71
C PHE A 481 18.63 -34.06 -32.90
N GLU A 482 19.16 -34.84 -33.84
CA GLU A 482 18.67 -36.18 -34.14
C GLU A 482 19.05 -37.14 -33.01
N ILE A 483 18.05 -37.64 -32.28
CA ILE A 483 18.26 -38.72 -31.31
C ILE A 483 18.39 -40.03 -32.08
N LYS A 484 19.52 -40.71 -31.91
CA LYS A 484 19.77 -42.07 -32.42
C LYS A 484 19.96 -42.99 -31.23
N PRO A 485 18.88 -43.60 -30.70
CA PRO A 485 18.96 -44.48 -29.55
C PRO A 485 20.02 -45.56 -29.78
N GLY A 486 21.00 -45.63 -28.89
CA GLY A 486 22.11 -46.56 -28.95
C GLY A 486 23.40 -46.04 -29.59
N ASP A 487 23.42 -44.88 -30.26
CA ASP A 487 24.64 -44.24 -30.77
C ASP A 487 25.27 -43.37 -29.67
N VAL A 488 25.77 -44.04 -28.64
CA VAL A 488 26.25 -43.45 -27.38
C VAL A 488 27.52 -42.63 -27.59
N ASN A 489 28.37 -43.03 -28.54
CA ASN A 489 29.62 -42.33 -28.86
C ASN A 489 29.47 -41.26 -29.95
N ASN A 490 28.27 -41.15 -30.54
CA ASN A 490 27.90 -40.16 -31.55
C ASN A 490 28.76 -40.26 -32.84
N ASP A 491 29.16 -41.48 -33.22
CA ASP A 491 29.90 -41.78 -34.45
C ASP A 491 28.98 -42.09 -35.65
N GLY A 492 27.67 -42.18 -35.41
CA GLY A 492 26.65 -42.43 -36.41
C GLY A 492 26.34 -43.91 -36.64
N LEU A 493 26.99 -44.84 -35.93
CA LEU A 493 26.82 -46.28 -36.06
C LEU A 493 26.54 -46.93 -34.70
N VAL A 494 25.34 -47.49 -34.51
CA VAL A 494 25.02 -48.26 -33.30
C VAL A 494 25.75 -49.61 -33.31
N ASN A 495 26.77 -49.79 -32.46
CA ASN A 495 27.60 -50.98 -32.44
C ASN A 495 28.19 -51.30 -31.04
N VAL A 496 29.09 -52.29 -30.96
CA VAL A 496 29.68 -52.74 -29.69
C VAL A 496 30.47 -51.63 -28.98
N LEU A 497 31.01 -50.66 -29.71
CA LEU A 497 31.73 -49.52 -29.14
C LEU A 497 30.80 -48.63 -28.28
N ASP A 498 29.53 -48.47 -28.68
CA ASP A 498 28.52 -47.77 -27.89
C ASP A 498 28.20 -48.48 -26.59
N MET A 499 28.11 -49.81 -26.62
CA MET A 499 27.95 -50.60 -25.40
C MET A 499 29.11 -50.40 -24.44
N VAL A 500 30.35 -50.33 -24.94
CA VAL A 500 31.54 -50.10 -24.10
C VAL A 500 31.47 -48.71 -23.44
N TRP A 501 31.02 -47.69 -24.17
CA TRP A 501 30.87 -46.34 -23.65
C TRP A 501 29.73 -46.27 -22.62
N LEU A 502 28.60 -46.92 -22.89
CA LEU A 502 27.47 -47.02 -21.98
C LEU A 502 27.85 -47.74 -20.68
N ILE A 503 28.56 -48.86 -20.77
CA ILE A 503 29.08 -49.59 -19.60
C ILE A 503 30.03 -48.71 -18.79
N SER A 504 30.93 -48.00 -19.46
CA SER A 504 31.88 -47.10 -18.78
C SER A 504 31.15 -46.03 -17.98
N HIS A 505 30.13 -45.40 -18.59
CA HIS A 505 29.29 -44.41 -17.91
C HIS A 505 28.54 -45.00 -16.71
N ILE A 506 27.93 -46.17 -16.86
CA ILE A 506 27.25 -46.89 -15.76
C ILE A 506 28.21 -47.23 -14.63
N LEU A 507 29.49 -47.50 -14.93
CA LEU A 507 30.55 -47.77 -13.95
C LEU A 507 31.18 -46.51 -13.35
N GLY A 508 30.73 -45.32 -13.76
CA GLY A 508 31.15 -44.03 -13.20
C GLY A 508 32.21 -43.27 -14.00
N GLU A 509 32.57 -43.74 -15.19
CA GLU A 509 33.50 -43.07 -16.10
C GLU A 509 32.80 -42.66 -17.40
N THR A 510 32.48 -41.37 -17.56
CA THR A 510 31.82 -40.85 -18.78
C THR A 510 32.86 -40.41 -19.82
N PRO A 511 32.97 -41.10 -20.98
CA PRO A 511 33.91 -40.70 -22.03
C PRO A 511 33.59 -39.33 -22.63
N GLY A 512 34.61 -38.63 -23.14
CA GLY A 512 34.43 -37.36 -23.85
C GLY A 512 33.67 -37.55 -25.17
N GLY A 513 32.57 -36.82 -25.36
CA GLY A 513 31.67 -36.98 -26.50
C GLY A 513 30.48 -37.91 -26.25
N PHE A 514 30.33 -38.45 -25.05
CA PHE A 514 29.20 -39.31 -24.67
C PHE A 514 27.86 -38.60 -24.82
N ASN A 515 26.96 -39.15 -25.62
CA ASN A 515 25.64 -38.60 -25.87
C ASN A 515 24.61 -39.19 -24.89
N HIS A 516 24.18 -38.36 -23.92
CA HIS A 516 23.29 -38.79 -22.86
C HIS A 516 21.87 -39.08 -23.36
N PHE A 517 21.43 -38.43 -24.44
CA PHE A 517 20.12 -38.67 -25.04
C PHE A 517 20.10 -39.99 -25.82
N ASN A 518 21.18 -40.31 -26.54
CA ASN A 518 21.30 -41.59 -27.24
C ASN A 518 21.53 -42.76 -26.27
N ALA A 519 22.08 -42.49 -25.08
CA ALA A 519 22.35 -43.47 -24.04
C ALA A 519 21.12 -43.88 -23.21
N ASP A 520 20.07 -43.04 -23.14
CA ASP A 520 18.77 -43.38 -22.57
C ASP A 520 17.92 -44.12 -23.62
N VAL A 521 18.34 -45.34 -23.93
CA VAL A 521 17.82 -46.15 -25.05
C VAL A 521 16.36 -46.53 -24.83
N ASN A 522 15.92 -46.68 -23.58
CA ASN A 522 14.52 -46.99 -23.25
C ASN A 522 13.67 -45.74 -22.99
N SER A 523 14.27 -44.54 -22.99
CA SER A 523 13.62 -43.24 -22.77
C SER A 523 12.90 -43.12 -21.42
N ASP A 524 13.44 -43.75 -20.37
CA ASP A 524 12.91 -43.67 -19.01
C ASP A 524 13.53 -42.52 -18.18
N GLY A 525 14.51 -41.81 -18.76
CA GLY A 525 15.20 -40.67 -18.16
C GLY A 525 16.37 -41.06 -17.24
N ILE A 526 16.71 -42.35 -17.14
CA ILE A 526 17.75 -42.87 -16.24
C ILE A 526 18.68 -43.83 -16.99
N ILE A 527 19.90 -43.37 -17.30
CA ILE A 527 20.90 -44.22 -17.97
C ILE A 527 21.41 -45.31 -17.02
N ASN A 528 20.99 -46.56 -17.24
CA ASN A 528 21.31 -47.71 -16.39
C ASN A 528 21.40 -49.05 -17.16
N ILE A 529 21.41 -50.17 -16.44
CA ILE A 529 21.52 -51.51 -17.03
C ILE A 529 20.34 -51.87 -17.96
N ALA A 530 19.19 -51.23 -17.78
CA ALA A 530 18.02 -51.35 -18.65
C ALA A 530 18.30 -50.79 -20.05
N ASP A 531 18.99 -49.67 -20.16
CA ASP A 531 19.45 -49.11 -21.44
C ASP A 531 20.49 -50.01 -22.11
N LEU A 532 21.41 -50.57 -21.33
CA LEU A 532 22.37 -51.53 -21.87
C LEU A 532 21.66 -52.77 -22.43
N SER A 533 20.63 -53.25 -21.74
CA SER A 533 19.81 -54.37 -22.21
C SER A 533 19.04 -54.02 -23.48
N ALA A 534 18.48 -52.81 -23.56
CA ALA A 534 17.82 -52.31 -24.76
C ALA A 534 18.79 -52.15 -25.94
N LEU A 535 19.99 -51.63 -25.69
CA LEU A 535 21.06 -51.48 -26.69
C LEU A 535 21.53 -52.83 -27.25
N ILE A 536 21.68 -53.84 -26.38
CA ILE A 536 22.03 -55.20 -26.80
C ILE A 536 20.99 -55.75 -27.78
N ASN A 537 19.70 -55.55 -27.51
CA ASN A 537 18.65 -55.99 -28.42
C ASN A 537 18.73 -55.29 -29.77
N ILE A 538 18.99 -53.98 -29.79
CA ILE A 538 19.19 -53.22 -31.03
C ILE A 538 20.37 -53.80 -31.84
N ILE A 539 21.50 -54.10 -31.20
CA ILE A 539 22.70 -54.60 -31.89
C ILE A 539 22.55 -56.03 -32.40
N ILE A 540 21.77 -56.89 -31.72
CA ILE A 540 21.54 -58.28 -32.13
C ILE A 540 20.55 -58.36 -33.31
N GLU A 541 19.68 -57.37 -33.47
CA GLU A 541 18.70 -57.29 -34.56
C GLU A 541 19.21 -56.59 -35.84
N LEU A 542 20.36 -55.91 -35.76
CA LEU A 542 21.10 -55.32 -36.90
C LEU A 542 21.92 -56.39 -37.65
#